data_AF-A7UG15-F1
#
_entry.id   AF-A7UG15-F1
#
_cell.length_a   1.000
_cell.length_b   1.000
_cell.length_c   1.000
_cell.angle_alpha   90.00
_cell.angle_beta   90.00
_cell.angle_gamma   90.00
#
_symmetry.space_group_name_H-M   'P 1'
#
loop_
_entity.id
_entity.type
_entity.pdbx_description
1 polymer ?
#
loop_
_entity_poly.entity_id
_entity_poly.type
_entity_poly.pdbx_seq_one_letter_code
_entity_poly.pdbx_strand_id
1 'polypeptide(L)'
;MTSTTFFIIFIPILAIILLAVNLLLAPHNPYQEKDSVFECGFHSFLGQNRTQFSVSFFIFGLLFLLFDLEILLVYPYSVSSYTNDIYGLVVMMVFFVLLTLGFIFELGKNALTIESRQTSVKEGELSIPYAFSSKLASFTSSIMTRKD
;
A
#
# COMPACT_ATOMS: atom_id res chain seq x y z
N MET A 1 22.95 -35.85 -11.03
CA MET A 1 22.03 -34.72 -10.88
C MET A 1 21.48 -34.78 -9.46
N THR A 2 21.85 -33.84 -8.60
CA THR A 2 21.32 -33.81 -7.22
C THR A 2 19.82 -33.58 -7.29
N SER A 3 19.06 -34.19 -6.37
CA SER A 3 17.60 -34.07 -6.30
C SER A 3 17.14 -32.60 -6.27
N THR A 4 17.94 -31.71 -5.68
CA THR A 4 17.71 -30.25 -5.65
C THR A 4 17.75 -29.60 -7.03
N THR A 5 18.71 -29.95 -7.89
CA THR A 5 18.81 -29.41 -9.25
C THR A 5 17.62 -29.84 -10.10
N PHE A 6 17.09 -31.04 -9.87
CA PHE A 6 15.88 -31.50 -10.54
C PHE A 6 14.66 -30.62 -10.20
N PHE A 7 14.43 -30.30 -8.92
CA PHE A 7 13.30 -29.46 -8.52
C PHE A 7 13.39 -28.03 -9.05
N ILE A 8 14.58 -27.41 -9.02
CA ILE A 8 14.79 -26.04 -9.52
C ILE A 8 14.41 -25.93 -11.00
N ILE A 9 14.69 -26.97 -11.80
CA ILE A 9 14.38 -26.99 -13.23
C ILE A 9 12.91 -27.38 -13.48
N PHE A 10 12.38 -28.33 -12.71
CA PHE A 10 11.03 -28.87 -12.93
C PHE A 10 9.92 -27.84 -12.64
N ILE A 11 10.03 -27.06 -11.57
CA ILE A 11 8.99 -26.10 -11.16
C ILE A 11 8.65 -25.06 -12.26
N PRO A 12 9.61 -24.30 -12.83
CA PRO A 12 9.30 -23.34 -13.87
C PRO A 12 8.80 -24.02 -15.16
N ILE A 13 9.34 -25.20 -15.50
CA ILE A 13 8.89 -25.96 -16.67
C ILE A 13 7.43 -26.37 -16.52
N LEU A 14 7.03 -26.86 -15.35
CA LEU A 14 5.65 -27.24 -15.07
C LEU A 14 4.71 -26.03 -15.18
N ALA A 15 5.11 -24.86 -14.66
CA ALA A 15 4.33 -23.62 -14.78
C ALA A 15 4.10 -23.22 -16.25
N ILE A 16 5.14 -23.33 -17.10
CA ILE A 16 5.03 -23.05 -18.54
C ILE A 16 4.13 -24.07 -19.24
N ILE A 17 4.24 -25.36 -18.90
CA ILE A 17 3.39 -26.41 -19.47
C ILE A 17 1.92 -26.14 -19.14
N LEU A 18 1.60 -25.82 -17.88
CA LEU A 18 0.23 -25.51 -17.48
C LEU A 18 -0.32 -24.27 -18.17
N LEU A 19 0.50 -23.23 -18.35
CA LEU A 19 0.13 -22.05 -19.14
C LEU A 19 -0.12 -22.40 -20.61
N ALA A 20 0.75 -23.24 -21.22
CA ALA A 20 0.59 -23.67 -22.60
C ALA A 20 -0.68 -24.51 -22.80
N VAL A 21 -0.99 -25.41 -21.86
CA VAL A 21 -2.25 -26.17 -21.88
C VAL A 21 -3.44 -25.23 -21.79
N ASN A 22 -3.42 -24.23 -20.91
CA ASN A 22 -4.49 -23.24 -20.83
C ASN A 22 -4.66 -22.48 -22.14
N LEU A 23 -3.57 -22.01 -22.76
CA LEU A 23 -3.62 -21.26 -24.01
C LEU A 23 -4.16 -22.11 -25.18
N LEU A 24 -3.85 -23.41 -25.21
CA LEU A 24 -4.29 -24.32 -26.27
C LEU A 24 -5.74 -24.80 -26.10
N LEU A 25 -6.19 -25.03 -24.85
CA LEU A 25 -7.52 -25.60 -24.58
C LEU A 25 -8.58 -24.55 -24.24
N ALA A 26 -8.20 -23.33 -23.82
CA ALA A 26 -9.18 -22.31 -23.41
C ALA A 26 -9.86 -21.68 -24.63
N PRO A 27 -11.19 -21.47 -24.59
CA PRO A 27 -11.91 -20.75 -25.64
C PRO A 27 -11.49 -19.28 -25.66
N HIS A 28 -10.86 -18.86 -26.75
CA HIS A 28 -10.43 -17.48 -26.95
C HIS A 28 -11.50 -16.69 -27.74
N ASN A 29 -12.34 -15.94 -27.01
CA ASN A 29 -13.32 -15.00 -27.59
C ASN A 29 -13.03 -13.58 -27.08
N PRO A 30 -12.19 -12.79 -27.79
CA PRO A 30 -11.93 -11.38 -27.48
C PRO A 30 -13.06 -10.50 -28.02
N TYR A 31 -13.55 -9.58 -27.20
CA TYR A 31 -14.54 -8.57 -27.57
C TYR A 31 -14.12 -7.23 -26.95
N GLN A 32 -14.48 -6.11 -27.59
CA GLN A 32 -13.97 -4.78 -27.21
C GLN A 32 -14.19 -4.44 -25.73
N GLU A 33 -15.34 -4.81 -25.17
CA GLU A 33 -15.65 -4.57 -23.75
C GLU A 33 -14.97 -5.56 -22.78
N LYS A 34 -14.41 -6.68 -23.28
CA LYS A 34 -13.59 -7.62 -22.49
C LYS A 34 -12.16 -7.12 -22.34
N ASP A 35 -11.68 -6.51 -23.41
CA ASP A 35 -10.29 -6.09 -23.56
C ASP A 35 -10.09 -4.67 -23.01
N SER A 36 -11.19 -3.94 -22.73
CA SER A 36 -11.18 -2.68 -22.00
C SER A 36 -11.13 -2.89 -20.48
N VAL A 37 -10.59 -1.92 -19.75
CA VAL A 37 -10.58 -1.95 -18.27
C VAL A 37 -12.01 -1.79 -17.77
N PHE A 38 -12.40 -2.61 -16.80
CA PHE A 38 -13.71 -2.49 -16.14
C PHE A 38 -13.83 -1.13 -15.44
N GLU A 39 -14.56 -0.20 -16.04
CA GLU A 39 -14.90 1.09 -15.45
C GLU A 39 -16.41 1.17 -15.22
N CYS A 40 -16.84 1.79 -14.11
CA CYS A 40 -18.24 2.03 -13.83
C CYS A 40 -18.78 3.16 -14.75
N GLY A 41 -18.97 2.86 -16.03
CA GLY A 41 -19.71 3.69 -17.00
C GLY A 41 -19.10 5.04 -17.39
N PHE A 42 -17.94 5.43 -16.85
CA PHE A 42 -17.24 6.66 -17.19
C PHE A 42 -15.83 6.35 -17.67
N HIS A 43 -15.49 6.87 -18.86
CA HIS A 43 -14.15 6.77 -19.41
C HIS A 43 -13.17 7.56 -18.53
N SER A 44 -12.11 6.92 -18.06
CA SER A 44 -10.99 7.62 -17.40
C SER A 44 -10.55 8.81 -18.25
N PHE A 45 -10.54 10.01 -17.64
CA PHE A 45 -10.09 11.23 -18.30
C PHE A 45 -8.66 11.04 -18.84
N LEU A 46 -8.53 11.05 -20.17
CA LEU A 46 -7.25 11.01 -20.89
C LEU A 46 -6.41 12.23 -20.50
N GLY A 47 -5.59 12.11 -19.44
CA GLY A 47 -4.75 13.21 -18.98
C GLY A 47 -4.19 13.08 -17.55
N GLN A 48 -4.83 12.31 -16.66
CA GLN A 48 -4.37 12.14 -15.28
C GLN A 48 -4.13 10.68 -14.91
N ASN A 49 -3.04 10.10 -15.44
CA ASN A 49 -2.53 8.78 -15.04
C ASN A 49 -1.71 8.80 -13.73
N ARG A 50 -1.72 9.94 -13.02
CA ARG A 50 -1.01 10.14 -11.75
C ARG A 50 -2.06 10.35 -10.67
N THR A 51 -2.35 9.29 -9.93
CA THR A 51 -3.17 9.36 -8.73
C THR A 51 -2.34 9.91 -7.57
N GLN A 52 -2.98 10.69 -6.70
CA GLN A 52 -2.33 11.21 -5.49
C GLN A 52 -2.17 10.07 -4.48
N PHE A 53 -0.95 9.58 -4.31
CA PHE A 53 -0.61 8.63 -3.26
C PHE A 53 -0.08 9.36 -2.02
N SER A 54 -0.37 8.84 -0.83
CA SER A 54 0.21 9.38 0.41
C SER A 54 1.70 9.01 0.50
N VAL A 55 2.49 9.93 1.04
CA VAL A 55 3.94 9.74 1.23
C VAL A 55 4.23 8.60 2.22
N SER A 56 3.29 8.26 3.11
CA SER A 56 3.42 7.18 4.09
C SER A 56 3.77 5.82 3.46
N PHE A 57 3.25 5.51 2.26
CA PHE A 57 3.59 4.26 1.55
C PHE A 57 5.05 4.22 1.08
N PHE A 58 5.62 5.37 0.70
CA PHE A 58 7.03 5.47 0.34
C PHE A 58 7.93 5.30 1.57
N ILE A 59 7.56 5.90 2.70
CA ILE A 59 8.31 5.79 3.96
C ILE A 59 8.33 4.35 4.45
N PHE A 60 7.22 3.61 4.33
CA PHE A 60 7.20 2.18 4.62
C PHE A 60 8.22 1.39 3.78
N GLY A 61 8.30 1.65 2.47
CA GLY A 61 9.28 1.01 1.59
C GLY A 61 10.74 1.34 1.95
N LEU A 62 11.00 2.59 2.33
CA LEU A 62 12.33 3.01 2.79
C LEU A 62 12.72 2.32 4.11
N LEU A 63 11.75 2.19 5.04
CA LEU A 63 11.94 1.51 6.32
C LEU A 63 12.21 0.01 6.15
N PHE A 64 11.49 -0.65 5.21
CA PHE A 64 11.73 -2.04 4.85
C PHE A 64 13.15 -2.24 4.30
N LEU A 65 13.60 -1.34 3.42
CA LEU A 65 14.96 -1.39 2.86
C LEU A 65 16.03 -1.24 3.96
N LEU A 66 15.81 -0.35 4.93
CA LEU A 66 16.74 -0.14 6.04
C LEU A 66 16.85 -1.37 6.94
N PHE A 67 15.72 -2.00 7.27
CA PHE A 67 15.69 -3.22 8.10
C PHE A 67 16.24 -4.45 7.35
N ASP A 68 16.04 -4.55 6.04
CA ASP A 68 16.65 -5.60 5.20
C ASP A 68 18.19 -5.48 5.19
N LEU A 69 18.69 -4.24 5.06
CA LEU A 69 20.12 -3.95 5.12
C LEU A 69 20.72 -4.23 6.51
N GLU A 70 19.98 -3.98 7.58
CA GLU A 70 20.38 -4.33 8.95
C GLU A 70 20.66 -5.82 9.09
N ILE A 71 19.73 -6.68 8.66
CA ILE A 71 19.88 -8.14 8.73
C ILE A 71 21.05 -8.60 7.86
N LEU A 72 21.21 -8.03 6.67
CA LEU A 72 22.31 -8.34 5.76
C LEU A 72 23.67 -8.09 6.41
N LEU A 73 23.81 -7.01 7.20
CA LEU A 73 25.05 -6.68 7.89
C LEU A 73 25.28 -7.53 9.15
N VAL A 74 24.22 -8.00 9.81
CA VAL A 74 24.32 -8.96 10.93
C VAL A 74 24.72 -10.36 10.45
N TYR A 75 24.31 -10.77 9.25
CA TYR A 75 24.60 -12.09 8.68
C TYR A 75 26.09 -12.51 8.68
N PRO A 76 27.05 -11.71 8.16
CA PRO A 76 28.46 -12.10 8.14
C PRO A 76 29.05 -12.30 9.53
N TYR A 77 28.61 -11.52 10.53
CA TYR A 77 28.99 -11.77 11.92
C TYR A 77 28.39 -13.08 12.44
N SER A 78 27.12 -13.37 12.13
CA SER A 78 26.50 -14.63 12.53
C SER A 78 27.26 -15.84 11.98
N VAL A 79 27.71 -15.77 10.72
CA VAL A 79 28.49 -16.85 10.08
C VAL A 79 29.91 -16.98 10.64
N SER A 80 30.54 -15.87 11.01
CA SER A 80 31.93 -15.82 11.51
C SER A 80 32.04 -15.57 13.02
N SER A 81 30.99 -15.88 13.77
CA SER A 81 30.91 -15.64 15.21
C SER A 81 32.02 -16.33 16.00
N TYR A 82 32.42 -17.53 15.56
CA TYR A 82 33.51 -18.31 16.17
C TYR A 82 34.89 -17.63 16.09
N THR A 83 35.15 -16.80 15.08
CA THR A 83 36.47 -16.18 14.87
C THR A 83 36.56 -14.76 15.43
N ASN A 84 35.43 -14.07 15.55
CA ASN A 84 35.39 -12.65 15.92
C ASN A 84 35.19 -12.41 17.43
N ASP A 85 34.91 -13.47 18.19
CA ASP A 85 34.77 -13.47 19.66
C ASP A 85 33.92 -12.27 20.16
N ILE A 86 34.20 -11.77 21.37
CA ILE A 86 33.50 -10.64 21.99
C ILE A 86 33.71 -9.33 21.21
N TYR A 87 34.85 -9.16 20.52
CA TYR A 87 35.12 -7.92 19.78
C TYR A 87 34.10 -7.69 18.65
N GLY A 88 33.83 -8.72 17.84
CA GLY A 88 32.80 -8.64 16.80
C GLY A 88 31.40 -8.43 17.37
N LEU A 89 31.12 -9.01 18.55
CA LEU A 89 29.85 -8.83 19.25
C LEU A 89 29.62 -7.36 19.62
N VAL A 90 30.64 -6.69 20.18
CA VAL A 90 30.54 -5.28 20.57
C VAL A 90 30.30 -4.38 19.36
N VAL A 91 31.04 -4.59 18.27
CA VAL A 91 30.86 -3.81 17.03
C VAL A 91 29.46 -4.00 16.45
N MET A 92 28.95 -5.24 16.44
CA MET A 92 27.60 -5.52 15.96
C MET A 92 26.51 -4.95 16.85
N MET A 93 26.68 -5.01 18.18
CA MET A 93 25.73 -4.42 19.12
C MET A 93 25.66 -2.90 18.97
N VAL A 94 26.80 -2.21 18.81
CA VAL A 94 26.83 -0.76 18.55
C VAL A 94 26.12 -0.43 17.23
N PHE A 95 26.38 -1.20 16.18
CA PHE A 95 25.73 -1.03 14.89
C PHE A 95 24.21 -1.20 14.96
N PHE A 96 23.74 -2.28 15.61
CA PHE A 96 22.32 -2.58 15.82
C PHE A 96 21.60 -1.47 16.60
N VAL A 97 22.23 -0.95 17.67
CA VAL A 97 21.67 0.14 18.47
C VAL A 97 21.55 1.43 17.65
N LEU A 98 22.56 1.78 16.84
CA LEU A 98 22.51 2.98 15.99
C LEU A 98 21.37 2.92 14.97
N LEU A 99 21.17 1.76 14.32
CA LEU A 99 20.06 1.58 13.38
C LEU A 99 18.70 1.57 14.07
N THR A 100 18.58 0.87 15.20
CA THR A 100 17.34 0.82 15.99
C THR A 100 16.93 2.22 16.48
N LEU A 101 17.89 3.06 16.89
CA LEU A 101 17.62 4.45 17.28
C LEU A 101 17.10 5.29 16.10
N GLY A 102 17.68 5.13 14.91
CA GLY A 102 17.18 5.78 13.70
C GLY A 102 15.74 5.36 13.36
N PHE A 103 15.43 4.09 13.53
CA PHE A 103 14.08 3.54 13.34
C PHE A 103 13.07 4.10 14.34
N ILE A 104 13.43 4.15 15.63
CA ILE A 104 12.59 4.72 16.70
C ILE A 104 12.31 6.21 16.43
N PHE A 105 13.29 6.96 15.95
CA PHE A 105 13.11 8.38 15.62
C PHE A 105 12.08 8.59 14.52
N GLU A 106 12.12 7.79 13.45
CA GLU A 106 11.19 7.92 12.34
C GLU A 106 9.77 7.47 12.73
N LEU A 107 9.65 6.47 13.61
CA LEU A 107 8.37 6.09 14.22
C LEU A 107 7.76 7.22 15.06
N GLY A 108 8.58 7.91 15.86
CA GLY A 108 8.14 9.03 16.70
C GLY A 108 7.56 10.21 15.92
N LYS A 109 7.95 10.36 14.64
CA LYS A 109 7.41 11.39 13.72
C LYS A 109 6.03 11.04 13.15
N ASN A 110 5.42 9.91 13.55
CA ASN A 110 4.14 9.41 13.04
C ASN A 110 4.09 9.31 11.50
N ALA A 111 5.23 9.12 10.86
CA ALA A 111 5.36 9.07 9.40
C ALA A 111 4.60 7.89 8.76
N LEU A 112 4.24 6.89 9.57
CA LEU A 112 3.53 5.67 9.19
C LEU A 112 2.00 5.77 9.39
N THR A 113 1.50 6.85 9.98
CA THR A 113 0.06 7.02 10.16
C THR A 113 -0.58 7.27 8.80
N ILE A 114 -1.49 6.38 8.40
CA ILE A 114 -2.31 6.57 7.21
C ILE A 114 -3.43 7.53 7.59
N GLU A 115 -3.29 8.79 7.17
CA GLU A 115 -4.35 9.77 7.35
C GLU A 115 -5.51 9.48 6.39
N SER A 116 -6.68 9.16 6.94
CA SER A 116 -7.91 9.13 6.16
C SER A 116 -8.32 10.58 5.87
N ARG A 117 -8.42 10.96 4.59
CA ARG A 117 -8.83 12.30 4.13
C ARG A 117 -10.28 12.70 4.52
N GLN A 118 -10.95 11.95 5.40
CA GLN A 118 -12.28 12.27 5.93
C GLN A 118 -12.21 13.18 7.17
N THR A 119 -11.03 13.43 7.75
CA THR A 119 -10.89 14.21 8.97
C THR A 119 -10.94 15.72 8.74
N SER A 120 -10.52 16.21 7.58
CA SER A 120 -10.47 17.64 7.24
C SER A 120 -11.81 18.26 6.81
N VAL A 121 -12.87 17.45 6.63
CA VAL A 121 -14.21 17.97 6.32
C VAL A 121 -14.99 18.35 7.60
N LYS A 122 -14.64 17.78 8.76
CA LYS A 122 -15.41 18.03 10.00
C LYS A 122 -15.22 19.41 10.62
N GLU A 123 -14.13 20.13 10.33
CA GLU A 123 -13.88 21.45 10.91
C GLU A 123 -14.36 22.62 10.02
N GLY A 124 -14.64 22.39 8.73
CA GLY A 124 -15.14 23.41 7.80
C GLY A 124 -16.67 23.53 7.74
N GLU A 125 -17.40 22.60 8.34
CA GLU A 125 -18.88 22.53 8.27
C GLU A 125 -19.58 22.99 9.57
N LEU A 126 -18.84 23.53 10.54
CA LEU A 126 -19.43 24.06 11.79
C LEU A 126 -19.96 25.51 11.67
N SER A 127 -20.01 26.09 10.46
CA SER A 127 -20.48 27.47 10.25
C SER A 127 -21.65 27.63 9.27
N ILE A 128 -22.25 26.55 8.72
CA ILE A 128 -23.51 26.68 7.98
C ILE A 128 -24.69 26.55 8.97
N PRO A 129 -25.49 27.60 9.18
CA PRO A 129 -26.42 27.63 10.29
C PRO A 129 -27.63 26.75 9.99
N TYR A 130 -27.88 25.79 10.88
CA TYR A 130 -29.15 25.05 11.04
C TYR A 130 -30.39 25.97 11.16
N ALA A 131 -30.20 27.30 11.22
CA ALA A 131 -31.24 28.32 11.13
C ALA A 131 -31.88 28.47 9.73
N PHE A 132 -31.24 28.01 8.64
CA PHE A 132 -31.83 28.10 7.30
C PHE A 132 -32.86 26.97 7.03
N SER A 133 -32.60 25.77 7.56
CA SER A 133 -33.47 24.61 7.40
C SER A 133 -34.84 24.79 8.10
N SER A 134 -34.85 25.37 9.31
CA SER A 134 -36.11 25.61 10.03
C SER A 134 -36.98 26.71 9.38
N LYS A 135 -36.36 27.75 8.80
CA LYS A 135 -37.07 28.80 8.06
C LYS A 135 -37.67 28.29 6.75
N LEU A 136 -37.00 27.35 6.06
CA LEU A 136 -37.54 26.75 4.84
C LEU A 136 -38.76 25.86 5.13
N ALA A 137 -38.72 25.08 6.22
CA ALA A 137 -39.84 24.24 6.64
C ALA A 137 -41.07 25.04 7.08
N SER A 138 -40.87 26.20 7.73
CA SER A 138 -41.97 27.11 8.06
C SER A 138 -42.58 27.78 6.82
N PHE A 139 -41.79 28.00 5.76
CA PHE A 139 -42.25 28.67 4.54
C PHE A 139 -43.08 27.75 3.64
N THR A 140 -42.73 26.46 3.57
CA THR A 140 -43.50 25.46 2.80
C THR A 140 -44.86 25.17 3.45
N SER A 141 -44.94 25.17 4.78
CA SER A 141 -46.20 25.06 5.51
C SER A 141 -47.14 26.25 5.23
N SER A 142 -46.62 27.46 5.01
CA SER A 142 -47.45 28.65 4.79
C SER A 142 -47.96 28.79 3.35
N ILE A 143 -47.35 28.11 2.37
CA ILE A 143 -47.81 28.10 0.97
C ILE A 143 -48.84 27.00 0.73
N MET A 144 -48.82 25.91 1.51
CA MET A 144 -49.74 24.78 1.32
C MET A 144 -51.17 25.05 1.82
N THR A 145 -51.40 26.04 2.69
CA THR A 145 -52.73 26.36 3.25
C THR A 145 -53.50 27.44 2.47
N ARG A 146 -52.99 27.90 1.31
CA ARG A 146 -53.60 28.98 0.52
C ARG A 146 -53.99 28.52 -0.88
N LYS A 147 -54.61 27.34 -0.97
CA LYS A 147 -55.18 26.82 -2.21
C LYS A 147 -56.49 26.06 -1.97
N ASP A 148 -57.37 26.65 -1.16
CA ASP A 148 -58.81 26.39 -1.09
C ASP A 148 -59.52 27.74 -0.99
#